data_AF-A0A1M5M7C1-F1
#
_entry.id   AF-A0A1M5M7C1-F1
#
_cell.length_a   1.000
_cell.length_b   1.000
_cell.length_c   1.000
_cell.angle_alpha   90.00
_cell.angle_beta   90.00
_cell.angle_gamma   90.00
#
_symmetry.space_group_name_H-M   'P 1'
#
loop_
_entity.id
_entity.type
_entity.pdbx_description
1 polymer ?
#
loop_
_entity_poly.entity_id
_entity_poly.type
_entity_poly.pdbx_seq_one_letter_code
_entity_poly.pdbx_strand_id
1 'polypeptide(L)'
;MKWMLLLTALASLNASADSFKEISHLLNFVKSTDCSYERNGKRHTGAEALGHIKKKYDYFSDDIETAEDFIQYAATKSKMSGKYYLVHCPSQPTVKSQDWLLVELKRYRSSAK
;
A
#
# COMPACT_ATOMS: atom_id res chain seq x y z
N MET A 1 -16.12 -46.27 21.22
CA MET A 1 -16.72 -44.94 20.96
C MET A 1 -15.59 -44.00 20.58
N LYS A 2 -15.60 -43.50 19.34
CA LYS A 2 -14.47 -42.82 18.69
C LYS A 2 -14.49 -41.34 19.09
N TRP A 3 -13.47 -40.86 19.79
CA TRP A 3 -13.30 -39.44 20.06
C TRP A 3 -13.06 -38.70 18.74
N MET A 4 -13.93 -37.73 18.45
CA MET A 4 -13.81 -36.85 17.30
C MET A 4 -13.09 -35.59 17.77
N LEU A 5 -11.82 -35.42 17.37
CA LEU A 5 -11.08 -34.18 17.55
C LEU A 5 -11.67 -33.13 16.59
N LEU A 6 -12.36 -32.12 17.13
CA LEU A 6 -12.62 -30.89 16.41
C LEU A 6 -11.32 -30.07 16.40
N LEU A 7 -10.69 -29.95 15.23
CA LEU A 7 -9.60 -29.01 15.00
C LEU A 7 -10.24 -27.65 14.66
N THR A 8 -10.35 -26.76 15.65
CA THR A 8 -10.76 -25.37 15.41
C THR A 8 -9.60 -24.60 14.82
N ALA A 9 -9.63 -24.37 13.50
CA ALA A 9 -8.73 -23.45 12.82
C ALA A 9 -9.17 -22.00 13.09
N LEU A 10 -8.61 -21.38 14.13
CA LEU A 10 -8.72 -19.95 14.41
C LEU A 10 -7.41 -19.27 13.97
N ALA A 11 -7.25 -18.96 12.69
CA ALA A 11 -6.02 -18.31 12.20
C ALA A 11 -6.23 -17.20 11.14
N SER A 12 -7.44 -16.65 10.99
CA SER A 12 -7.73 -15.74 9.86
C SER A 12 -8.11 -14.30 10.23
N LEU A 13 -8.20 -13.94 11.52
CA LEU A 13 -8.58 -12.58 11.95
C LEU A 13 -7.39 -11.65 12.24
N ASN A 14 -6.24 -12.19 12.68
CA ASN A 14 -5.08 -11.36 12.98
C ASN A 14 -4.44 -10.77 11.72
N ALA A 15 -4.35 -11.56 10.64
CA ALA A 15 -3.72 -11.13 9.39
C ALA A 15 -4.47 -9.98 8.69
N SER A 16 -5.81 -9.97 8.76
CA SER A 16 -6.63 -8.91 8.16
C SER A 16 -6.59 -7.61 8.98
N ALA A 17 -6.60 -7.71 10.31
CA ALA A 17 -6.47 -6.56 11.19
C ALA A 17 -5.11 -5.85 11.03
N ASP A 18 -4.04 -6.61 10.82
CA ASP A 18 -2.70 -6.07 10.58
C ASP A 18 -2.59 -5.41 9.20
N SER A 19 -3.19 -6.00 8.16
CA SER A 19 -3.22 -5.42 6.81
C SER A 19 -3.93 -4.05 6.79
N PHE A 20 -5.05 -3.89 7.51
CA PHE A 20 -5.73 -2.59 7.61
C PHE A 20 -4.86 -1.50 8.25
N LYS A 21 -4.10 -1.84 9.31
CA LYS A 21 -3.18 -0.91 9.97
C LYS A 21 -2.03 -0.54 9.05
N GLU A 22 -1.46 -1.51 8.34
CA GLU A 22 -0.39 -1.30 7.37
C GLU A 22 -0.82 -0.38 6.22
N ILE A 23 -2.00 -0.63 5.61
CA ILE A 23 -2.54 0.22 4.56
C ILE A 23 -2.80 1.64 5.09
N SER A 24 -3.40 1.75 6.29
CA SER A 24 -3.63 3.05 6.93
C SER A 24 -2.32 3.82 7.17
N HIS A 25 -1.27 3.12 7.60
CA HIS A 25 0.07 3.67 7.76
C HIS A 25 0.64 4.17 6.43
N LEU A 26 0.59 3.35 5.37
CA LEU A 26 1.09 3.72 4.04
C LEU A 26 0.34 4.93 3.45
N LEU A 27 -0.98 4.99 3.62
CA LEU A 27 -1.78 6.14 3.20
C LEU A 27 -1.36 7.42 3.93
N ASN A 28 -1.10 7.34 5.24
CA ASN A 28 -0.61 8.48 6.01
C ASN A 28 0.81 8.89 5.60
N PHE A 29 1.69 7.93 5.35
CA PHE A 29 3.05 8.18 4.86
C PHE A 29 3.05 8.92 3.52
N VAL A 30 2.19 8.52 2.58
CA VAL A 30 1.99 9.24 1.32
C VAL A 30 1.45 10.64 1.56
N LYS A 31 0.48 10.79 2.48
CA LYS A 31 -0.13 12.10 2.78
C LYS A 31 0.88 13.10 3.30
N SER A 32 1.78 12.67 4.18
CA SER A 32 2.68 13.55 4.94
C SER A 32 4.07 13.71 4.31
N THR A 33 4.31 13.12 3.13
CA THR A 33 5.62 13.21 2.49
C THR A 33 5.84 14.59 1.84
N ASP A 34 7.06 15.09 1.95
CA ASP A 34 7.55 16.24 1.17
C ASP A 34 8.02 15.84 -0.23
N CYS A 35 8.00 14.55 -0.56
CA CYS A 35 8.32 14.06 -1.90
C CYS A 35 7.18 14.38 -2.88
N SER A 36 7.53 14.54 -4.16
CA SER A 36 6.54 14.69 -5.24
C SER A 36 6.29 13.37 -5.94
N TYR A 37 5.03 13.13 -6.29
CA TYR A 37 4.59 12.00 -7.09
C TYR A 37 4.47 12.39 -8.56
N GLU A 38 5.08 11.63 -9.45
CA GLU A 38 4.87 11.77 -10.89
C GLU A 38 3.91 10.72 -11.42
N ARG A 39 2.85 11.19 -12.08
CA ARG A 39 1.86 10.35 -12.76
C ARG A 39 1.66 10.86 -14.17
N ASN A 40 1.93 10.01 -15.15
CA ASN A 40 1.82 10.34 -16.58
C ASN A 40 2.56 11.64 -16.96
N GLY A 41 3.76 11.86 -16.39
CA GLY A 41 4.59 13.03 -16.68
C GLY A 41 4.20 14.31 -15.93
N LYS A 42 3.23 14.26 -15.02
CA LYS A 42 2.83 15.40 -14.18
C LYS A 42 3.16 15.15 -12.71
N ARG A 43 3.71 16.17 -12.05
CA ARG A 43 4.01 16.15 -10.62
C ARG A 43 2.79 16.51 -9.78
N HIS A 44 2.69 15.87 -8.63
CA HIS A 44 1.62 15.99 -7.65
C HIS A 44 2.24 15.97 -6.25
N THR A 45 1.62 16.69 -5.33
CA THR A 45 1.93 16.63 -3.89
C THR A 45 1.54 15.28 -3.29
N GLY A 46 2.04 14.96 -2.10
CA GLY A 46 1.61 13.77 -1.34
C GLY A 46 0.09 13.73 -1.10
N ALA A 47 -0.52 14.88 -0.80
CA ALA A 47 -1.97 14.99 -0.58
C ALA A 47 -2.78 14.69 -1.86
N GLU A 48 -2.35 15.20 -3.02
CA GLU A 48 -2.98 14.89 -4.31
C GLU A 48 -2.78 13.42 -4.70
N ALA A 49 -1.58 12.89 -4.46
CA ALA A 49 -1.27 11.49 -4.69
C ALA A 49 -2.15 10.57 -3.84
N LEU A 50 -2.33 10.88 -2.55
CA LEU A 50 -3.26 10.18 -1.67
C LEU A 50 -4.68 10.18 -2.24
N GLY A 51 -5.19 11.33 -2.67
CA GLY A 51 -6.53 11.42 -3.25
C GLY A 51 -6.70 10.51 -4.47
N HIS A 52 -5.67 10.39 -5.31
CA HIS A 52 -5.65 9.47 -6.45
C HIS A 52 -5.56 8.00 -6.02
N ILE A 53 -4.69 7.68 -5.07
CA ILE A 53 -4.50 6.31 -4.55
C ILE A 53 -5.77 5.82 -3.85
N LYS A 54 -6.42 6.65 -3.03
CA LYS A 54 -7.67 6.29 -2.33
C LYS A 54 -8.78 5.91 -3.30
N LYS A 55 -8.98 6.68 -4.38
CA LYS A 55 -9.96 6.33 -5.41
C LYS A 55 -9.71 4.95 -6.02
N LYS A 56 -8.45 4.56 -6.18
CA LYS A 56 -8.09 3.22 -6.67
C LYS A 56 -8.25 2.16 -5.58
N TYR A 57 -7.90 2.46 -4.34
CA TYR A 57 -8.12 1.57 -3.20
C TYR A 57 -9.60 1.23 -3.05
N ASP A 58 -10.48 2.23 -3.11
CA ASP A 58 -11.94 2.06 -3.04
C ASP A 58 -12.46 1.25 -4.24
N TYR A 59 -11.90 1.44 -5.44
CA TYR A 59 -12.30 0.71 -6.64
C TYR A 59 -11.87 -0.77 -6.64
N PHE A 60 -10.74 -1.09 -6.01
CA PHE A 60 -10.18 -2.44 -5.93
C PHE A 60 -10.38 -3.07 -4.54
N SER A 61 -11.35 -2.58 -3.74
CA SER A 61 -11.53 -3.03 -2.36
C SER A 61 -11.71 -4.54 -2.24
N ASP A 62 -12.40 -5.15 -3.20
CA ASP A 62 -12.69 -6.58 -3.22
C ASP A 62 -11.49 -7.43 -3.64
N ASP A 63 -10.48 -6.83 -4.28
CA ASP A 63 -9.24 -7.49 -4.73
C ASP A 63 -8.07 -7.29 -3.74
N ILE A 64 -8.26 -6.49 -2.68
CA ILE A 64 -7.18 -6.09 -1.76
C ILE A 64 -7.36 -6.80 -0.42
N GLU A 65 -6.57 -7.83 -0.21
CA GLU A 65 -6.54 -8.59 1.05
C GLU A 65 -5.34 -8.20 1.93
N THR A 66 -4.24 -7.76 1.31
CA THR A 66 -2.98 -7.42 1.98
C THR A 66 -2.48 -6.01 1.66
N ALA A 67 -1.50 -5.51 2.43
CA ALA A 67 -0.84 -4.25 2.13
C ALA A 67 -0.06 -4.29 0.80
N GLU A 68 0.48 -5.45 0.43
CA GLU A 68 1.09 -5.69 -0.87
C GLU A 68 0.08 -5.58 -2.02
N ASP A 69 -1.12 -6.12 -1.87
CA ASP A 69 -2.20 -5.96 -2.86
C ASP A 69 -2.59 -4.49 -2.99
N PHE A 70 -2.72 -3.77 -1.88
CA PHE A 70 -2.93 -2.32 -1.90
C PHE A 70 -1.86 -1.60 -2.73
N ILE A 71 -0.57 -1.91 -2.50
CA ILE A 71 0.52 -1.29 -3.26
C ILE A 71 0.40 -1.63 -4.76
N GLN A 72 0.14 -2.90 -5.07
CA GLN A 72 0.00 -3.38 -6.45
C GLN A 72 -1.17 -2.71 -7.19
N TYR A 73 -2.37 -2.79 -6.63
CA TYR A 73 -3.60 -2.36 -7.29
C TYR A 73 -3.78 -0.85 -7.23
N ALA A 74 -3.49 -0.21 -6.10
CA ALA A 74 -3.76 1.22 -5.91
C ALA A 74 -2.56 2.12 -6.27
N ALA A 75 -1.35 1.75 -5.85
CA ALA A 75 -0.22 2.70 -5.80
C ALA A 75 0.94 2.46 -6.79
N THR A 76 0.87 1.42 -7.64
CA THR A 76 2.00 1.05 -8.53
C THR A 76 2.00 1.80 -9.87
N LYS A 77 0.89 1.74 -10.61
CA LYS A 77 0.82 2.26 -11.99
C LYS A 77 -0.58 2.70 -12.41
N SER A 78 -0.61 3.50 -13.46
CA SER A 78 -1.83 3.90 -14.15
C SER A 78 -2.47 2.70 -14.84
N LYS A 79 -3.74 2.39 -14.51
CA LYS A 79 -4.51 1.34 -15.20
C LYS A 79 -4.71 1.68 -16.68
N MET A 80 -4.93 2.96 -16.98
CA MET A 80 -5.25 3.42 -18.34
C MET A 80 -4.03 3.43 -19.27
N SER A 81 -2.87 3.87 -18.77
CA SER A 81 -1.66 4.08 -19.60
C SER A 81 -0.56 3.05 -19.36
N GLY A 82 -0.67 2.22 -18.33
CA GLY A 82 0.36 1.25 -17.92
C GLY A 82 1.61 1.86 -17.28
N LYS A 83 1.77 3.19 -17.30
CA LYS A 83 2.96 3.88 -16.76
C LYS A 83 3.02 3.79 -15.24
N TYR A 84 4.20 3.44 -14.72
CA TYR A 84 4.50 3.44 -13.29
C TYR A 84 4.44 4.85 -12.71
N TYR A 85 3.99 4.95 -11.47
CA TYR A 85 4.11 6.19 -10.70
C TYR A 85 5.54 6.30 -10.16
N LEU A 86 6.11 7.49 -10.23
CA LEU A 86 7.46 7.77 -9.74
C LEU A 86 7.36 8.68 -8.51
N VAL A 87 8.35 8.57 -7.63
CA VAL A 87 8.50 9.39 -6.43
C VAL A 87 9.83 10.10 -6.51
N HIS A 88 9.81 11.39 -6.20
CA HIS A 88 10.98 12.26 -6.26
C HIS A 88 11.11 13.00 -4.94
N CYS A 89 12.08 12.58 -4.16
CA CYS A 89 12.42 13.18 -2.88
C CYS A 89 13.65 14.09 -3.02
N PRO A 90 13.77 15.16 -2.21
CA PRO A 90 14.96 16.02 -2.23
C PRO A 90 16.25 15.22 -2.05
N SER A 91 17.25 15.49 -2.90
CA SER A 91 18.58 14.86 -2.86
C SER A 91 18.59 13.33 -2.93
N GLN A 92 17.52 12.71 -3.43
CA GLN A 92 17.44 11.26 -3.62
C GLN A 92 17.19 10.91 -5.09
N PRO A 93 17.66 9.73 -5.55
CA PRO A 93 17.28 9.23 -6.85
C PRO A 93 15.76 9.10 -7.00
N THR A 94 15.29 9.24 -8.23
CA THR A 94 13.89 8.93 -8.55
C THR A 94 13.65 7.43 -8.41
N VAL A 95 12.58 7.06 -7.73
CA VAL A 95 12.20 5.66 -7.50
C VAL A 95 10.76 5.41 -7.95
N LYS A 96 10.38 4.15 -8.16
CA LYS A 96 8.97 3.80 -8.38
C LYS A 96 8.22 3.87 -7.05
N SER A 97 6.96 4.30 -7.11
CA SER A 97 6.05 4.32 -5.96
C SER A 97 5.92 2.94 -5.30
N GLN A 98 5.88 1.87 -6.10
CA GLN A 98 5.83 0.49 -5.60
C GLN A 98 7.01 0.18 -4.68
N ASP A 99 8.24 0.39 -5.17
CA ASP A 99 9.46 0.08 -4.43
C ASP A 99 9.57 0.94 -3.16
N TRP A 100 9.21 2.22 -3.27
CA TRP A 100 9.20 3.16 -2.16
C TRP A 100 8.24 2.73 -1.03
N LEU A 101 7.03 2.29 -1.37
CA LEU A 101 6.04 1.84 -0.38
C LEU A 101 6.35 0.47 0.20
N LEU A 102 6.97 -0.44 -0.57
CA LEU A 102 7.40 -1.75 -0.04
C LEU A 102 8.52 -1.60 0.99
N VAL A 103 9.46 -0.67 0.75
CA VAL A 103 10.50 -0.33 1.74
C VAL A 103 9.87 0.21 3.02
N GLU A 104 8.91 1.13 2.89
CA GLU A 104 8.20 1.70 4.02
C GLU A 104 7.38 0.66 4.80
N LEU A 105 6.68 -0.23 4.10
CA LEU A 105 5.92 -1.33 4.70
C LEU A 105 6.84 -2.23 5.54
N LYS A 106 8.00 -2.60 4.99
CA LYS A 106 9.00 -3.39 5.71
C LYS A 106 9.52 -2.65 6.95
N ARG A 107 9.75 -1.34 6.84
CA ARG A 107 10.17 -0.50 7.98
C ARG A 107 9.11 -0.50 9.07
N TYR A 108 7.84 -0.27 8.72
CA TYR A 108 6.71 -0.27 9.65
C TYR A 108 6.59 -1.60 10.40
N ARG A 109 6.61 -2.73 9.68
CA ARG A 109 6.56 -4.08 10.28
C ARG A 109 7.72 -4.37 11.23
N SER A 110 8.90 -3.78 10.98
CA SER A 110 10.08 -3.96 11.84
C SER A 110 10.02 -3.11 13.10
N SER A 111 9.30 -1.98 13.07
CA SER A 111 9.09 -1.08 14.21
C SER A 111 7.86 -1.42 15.05
N ALA A 112 6.94 -2.23 14.54
CA ALA A 112 5.76 -2.71 15.26
C ALA A 112 6.01 -3.96 16.12
N LYS A 113 7.26 -4.44 16.16
CA LYS A 113 7.72 -5.51 17.05
C LYS A 113 8.06 -4.99 18.44
#